data_AF-F6XG67-F1
#
_entry.id   AF-F6XG67-F1
#
_cell.length_a   1.000
_cell.length_b   1.000
_cell.length_c   1.000
_cell.angle_alpha   90.00
_cell.angle_beta   90.00
_cell.angle_gamma   90.00
#
_symmetry.space_group_name_H-M   'P 1'
#
loop_
_entity.id
_entity.type
_entity.pdbx_description
1 polymer ?
#
loop_
_entity_poly.entity_id
_entity_poly.type
_entity_poly.pdbx_seq_one_letter_code
_entity_poly.pdbx_strand_id
1 'polypeptide(L)'
;MMALQKILIKCCDISNEVRPLTCSEQWVDLLFEEFFVQADRERREGLPVASFMNRSQVHKADDQLKFIRGIILPLFRCLGKVFPDVNTKILKSLQESIRYYENMTTASKHENDGTDVSPTDKKETQKEAHKESKAAAKTTVSAVPKIVVSLPNGTM
;
A
#
# COMPACT_ATOMS: atom_id res chain seq x y z
N MET A 1 -23.71 13.62 -19.46
CA MET A 1 -23.22 14.39 -18.28
C MET A 1 -22.93 13.48 -17.06
N MET A 2 -23.79 12.50 -16.74
CA MET A 2 -23.60 11.58 -15.60
C MET A 2 -22.29 10.78 -15.57
N ALA A 3 -21.74 10.38 -16.72
CA ALA A 3 -20.50 9.60 -16.77
C ALA A 3 -19.28 10.38 -16.26
N LEU A 4 -19.18 11.68 -16.58
CA LEU A 4 -18.07 12.52 -16.14
C LEU A 4 -18.08 12.68 -14.61
N GLN A 5 -19.26 12.91 -14.03
CA GLN A 5 -19.42 13.01 -12.58
C GLN A 5 -19.02 11.72 -11.87
N LYS A 6 -19.38 10.55 -12.43
CA LYS A 6 -18.96 9.24 -11.91
C LYS A 6 -17.44 9.06 -11.94
N ILE A 7 -16.78 9.50 -13.01
CA ILE A 7 -15.31 9.45 -13.09
C ILE A 7 -14.68 10.41 -12.09
N LEU A 8 -15.20 11.64 -11.97
CA LEU A 8 -14.69 12.63 -11.03
C LEU A 8 -14.76 12.11 -9.58
N ILE A 9 -15.90 11.57 -9.14
CA ILE A 9 -16.01 11.04 -7.78
C ILE A 9 -15.07 9.86 -7.56
N LYS A 10 -14.86 8.99 -8.56
CA LYS A 10 -13.88 7.90 -8.47
C LYS A 10 -12.44 8.41 -8.42
N CYS A 11 -12.08 9.43 -9.18
CA CYS A 11 -10.78 10.07 -9.05
C CYS A 11 -10.55 10.62 -7.63
N CYS A 12 -11.57 11.25 -7.03
CA CYS A 12 -11.50 11.75 -5.66
C CYS A 12 -11.31 10.62 -4.63
N ASP A 13 -12.06 9.53 -4.78
CA ASP A 13 -12.08 8.36 -3.89
C ASP A 13 -10.68 7.74 -3.72
N ILE A 14 -9.91 7.65 -4.80
CA ILE A 14 -8.56 7.04 -4.81
C ILE A 14 -7.45 8.07 -5.06
N SER A 15 -7.67 9.32 -4.68
CA SER A 15 -6.75 10.44 -4.97
C SER A 15 -5.50 10.50 -4.09
N ASN A 16 -5.36 9.63 -3.09
CA ASN A 16 -4.27 9.72 -2.11
C ASN A 16 -2.89 9.71 -2.78
N GLU A 17 -2.66 8.82 -3.75
CA GLU A 17 -1.38 8.71 -4.48
C GLU A 17 -1.05 9.90 -5.40
N VAL A 18 -2.03 10.79 -5.63
CA VAL A 18 -1.84 12.04 -6.37
C VAL A 18 -1.35 13.16 -5.45
N ARG A 19 -1.47 13.02 -4.13
CA ARG A 19 -1.01 14.03 -3.17
C ARG A 19 0.50 13.95 -3.00
N PRO A 20 1.15 15.01 -2.49
CA PRO A 20 2.55 14.94 -2.10
C PRO A 20 2.84 13.76 -1.16
N LEU A 21 4.01 13.14 -1.31
CA LEU A 21 4.41 11.93 -0.56
C LEU A 21 4.30 12.10 0.95
N THR A 22 4.60 13.29 1.47
CA THR A 22 4.46 13.63 2.90
C THR A 22 3.05 13.46 3.44
N CYS A 23 2.04 13.41 2.57
CA CYS A 23 0.66 13.14 2.91
C CYS A 23 0.22 11.74 2.47
N SER A 24 0.57 11.31 1.24
CA SER A 24 0.06 10.06 0.67
C SER A 24 0.58 8.81 1.40
N GLU A 25 1.83 8.81 1.85
CA GLU A 25 2.48 7.63 2.42
C GLU A 25 1.75 7.11 3.67
N GLN A 26 1.32 8.02 4.54
CA GLN A 26 0.60 7.68 5.77
C GLN A 26 -0.73 6.94 5.47
N TRP A 27 -1.40 7.29 4.37
CA TRP A 27 -2.64 6.63 3.97
C TRP A 27 -2.41 5.20 3.50
N VAL A 28 -1.23 4.90 2.94
CA VAL A 28 -0.88 3.54 2.53
C VAL A 28 -0.68 2.65 3.75
N ASP A 29 -0.03 3.16 4.80
CA ASP A 29 0.16 2.41 6.04
C ASP A 29 -1.18 2.12 6.73
N LEU A 30 -2.07 3.12 6.81
CA LEU A 30 -3.42 2.94 7.35
C LEU A 30 -4.25 1.95 6.53
N LEU A 31 -4.16 1.99 5.19
CA LEU A 31 -4.85 1.06 4.30
C LEU A 31 -4.40 -0.38 4.55
N PHE A 32 -3.09 -0.61 4.65
CA PHE A 32 -2.57 -1.96 4.90
C PHE A 32 -2.90 -2.43 6.32
N GLU A 33 -2.87 -1.54 7.32
CA GLU A 33 -3.31 -1.88 8.67
C GLU A 33 -4.76 -2.38 8.66
N GLU A 34 -5.67 -1.65 7.99
CA GLU A 34 -7.07 -2.06 7.84
C GLU A 34 -7.19 -3.42 7.14
N PHE A 35 -6.46 -3.62 6.04
CA PHE A 35 -6.45 -4.88 5.31
C PHE A 35 -5.98 -6.05 6.19
N PHE A 36 -4.93 -5.86 6.98
CA PHE A 36 -4.40 -6.89 7.85
C PHE A 36 -5.37 -7.23 8.99
N VAL A 37 -6.01 -6.23 9.58
CA VAL A 37 -7.03 -6.43 10.61
C VAL A 37 -8.20 -7.24 10.06
N GLN A 38 -8.65 -6.94 8.84
CA GLN A 38 -9.69 -7.72 8.18
C GLN A 38 -9.23 -9.15 7.87
N ALA A 39 -8.03 -9.33 7.29
CA ALA A 39 -7.48 -10.65 6.97
C ALA A 39 -7.34 -11.55 8.20
N ASP A 40 -6.92 -11.00 9.34
CA ASP A 40 -6.81 -11.74 10.59
C ASP A 40 -8.19 -12.12 11.15
N ARG A 41 -9.21 -11.29 10.90
CA ARG A 41 -10.60 -11.63 11.24
C ARG A 41 -11.15 -12.73 10.35
N GLU A 42 -10.98 -12.61 9.04
CA GLU A 42 -11.39 -13.61 8.05
C GLU A 42 -10.76 -14.98 8.39
N ARG A 43 -9.45 -15.01 8.70
CA ARG A 43 -8.77 -16.24 9.12
C ARG A 43 -9.37 -16.86 10.38
N ARG A 44 -9.70 -16.04 11.40
CA ARG A 44 -10.32 -16.51 12.64
C ARG A 44 -11.74 -17.05 12.43
N GLU A 45 -12.47 -16.48 11.49
CA GLU A 45 -13.83 -16.90 11.14
C GLU A 45 -13.86 -18.05 10.12
N GLY A 46 -12.69 -18.53 9.64
CA GLY A 46 -12.59 -19.59 8.64
C GLY A 46 -12.99 -19.15 7.22
N LEU A 47 -12.95 -17.85 6.95
CA LEU A 47 -13.25 -17.25 5.65
C LEU A 47 -12.00 -17.21 4.75
N PRO A 48 -12.17 -17.22 3.43
CA PRO A 48 -11.05 -17.05 2.50
C PRO A 48 -10.46 -15.64 2.62
N VAL A 49 -9.13 -15.57 2.71
CA VAL A 49 -8.36 -14.31 2.78
C VAL A 49 -7.80 -13.98 1.40
N ALA A 50 -7.98 -12.74 0.95
CA ALA A 50 -7.40 -12.28 -0.30
C ALA A 50 -5.86 -12.15 -0.20
N SER A 51 -5.14 -12.59 -1.23
CA SER A 51 -3.66 -12.60 -1.24
C SER A 51 -3.05 -11.21 -0.98
N PHE A 52 -3.63 -10.14 -1.55
CA PHE A 52 -3.17 -8.76 -1.36
C PHE A 52 -3.47 -8.17 0.03
N MET A 53 -4.16 -8.92 0.89
CA MET A 53 -4.41 -8.57 2.29
C MET A 53 -3.59 -9.42 3.25
N ASN A 54 -2.83 -10.40 2.74
CA ASN A 54 -2.03 -11.27 3.58
C ASN A 54 -0.68 -10.63 3.89
N ARG A 55 -0.43 -10.30 5.17
CA ARG A 55 0.79 -9.61 5.61
C ARG A 55 2.10 -10.28 5.17
N SER A 56 2.13 -11.60 5.06
CA SER A 56 3.33 -12.33 4.62
C SER A 56 3.58 -12.27 3.10
N GLN A 57 2.63 -11.78 2.32
CA GLN A 57 2.68 -11.73 0.86
C GLN A 57 2.61 -10.31 0.30
N VAL A 58 2.27 -9.32 1.13
CA VAL A 58 2.21 -7.92 0.74
C VAL A 58 3.60 -7.32 0.65
N HIS A 59 3.84 -6.64 -0.46
CA HIS A 59 5.04 -5.85 -0.68
C HIS A 59 4.60 -4.42 -1.00
N LYS A 60 4.61 -3.53 0.02
CA LYS A 60 4.08 -2.15 -0.06
C LYS A 60 4.45 -1.46 -1.38
N ALA A 61 5.73 -1.46 -1.74
CA ALA A 61 6.21 -0.79 -2.95
C ALA A 61 5.63 -1.41 -4.25
N ASP A 62 5.71 -2.74 -4.38
CA ASP A 62 5.24 -3.45 -5.57
C ASP A 62 3.72 -3.34 -5.72
N ASP A 63 2.99 -3.45 -4.62
CA ASP A 63 1.53 -3.40 -4.63
C ASP A 63 1.01 -1.99 -4.92
N GLN A 64 1.65 -0.94 -4.37
CA GLN A 64 1.34 0.44 -4.75
C GLN A 64 1.69 0.71 -6.22
N LEU A 65 2.81 0.20 -6.74
CA LEU A 65 3.14 0.33 -8.17
C LEU A 65 2.09 -0.33 -9.07
N LYS A 66 1.63 -1.54 -8.71
CA LYS A 66 0.56 -2.24 -9.44
C LYS A 66 -0.73 -1.42 -9.42
N PHE A 67 -1.12 -0.88 -8.26
CA PHE A 67 -2.33 -0.08 -8.12
C PHE A 67 -2.27 1.24 -8.90
N ILE A 68 -1.16 1.99 -8.77
CA ILE A 68 -0.96 3.26 -9.45
C ILE A 68 -0.97 3.06 -10.98
N ARG A 69 -0.22 2.07 -11.49
CA ARG A 69 -0.11 1.80 -12.93
C ARG A 69 -1.36 1.17 -13.52
N GLY A 70 -1.99 0.27 -12.78
CA GLY A 70 -3.13 -0.52 -13.25
C GLY A 70 -4.47 0.22 -13.15
N ILE A 71 -4.64 1.07 -12.14
CA ILE A 71 -5.94 1.70 -11.84
C ILE A 71 -5.87 3.22 -11.91
N ILE A 72 -4.97 3.84 -11.14
CA ILE A 72 -4.96 5.31 -10.98
C ILE A 72 -4.57 6.01 -12.28
N LEU A 73 -3.45 5.62 -12.91
CA LEU A 73 -2.95 6.28 -14.12
C LEU A 73 -3.94 6.22 -15.28
N PRO A 74 -4.54 5.07 -15.64
CA PRO A 74 -5.56 5.00 -16.67
C PRO A 74 -6.74 5.93 -16.37
N LEU A 75 -7.21 5.96 -15.11
CA LEU A 75 -8.33 6.79 -14.70
C LEU A 75 -8.03 8.29 -14.87
N PHE A 76 -6.89 8.77 -14.36
CA PHE A 76 -6.50 10.18 -14.47
C PHE A 76 -6.08 10.59 -15.90
N ARG A 77 -5.53 9.68 -16.71
CA ARG A 77 -5.29 9.93 -18.14
C ARG A 77 -6.59 10.14 -18.91
N CYS A 78 -7.63 9.35 -18.61
CA CYS A 78 -8.96 9.57 -19.19
C CYS A 78 -9.52 10.95 -18.81
N LEU A 79 -9.36 11.36 -17.55
CA LEU A 79 -9.77 12.68 -17.11
C LEU A 79 -8.95 13.80 -17.78
N GLY A 80 -7.66 13.59 -17.98
CA GLY A 80 -6.75 14.53 -18.66
C GLY A 80 -7.03 14.76 -20.14
N LYS A 81 -7.81 13.89 -20.79
CA LYS A 81 -8.32 14.15 -22.15
C LYS A 81 -9.41 15.23 -22.17
N VAL A 82 -10.12 15.41 -21.05
CA VAL A 82 -11.20 16.40 -20.90
C VAL A 82 -10.69 17.66 -20.21
N PHE A 83 -9.80 17.51 -19.22
CA PHE A 83 -9.21 18.61 -18.46
C PHE A 83 -7.68 18.58 -18.60
N PRO A 84 -7.10 19.31 -19.56
CA PRO A 84 -5.67 19.24 -19.87
C PRO A 84 -4.74 19.54 -18.69
N ASP A 85 -5.16 20.38 -17.74
CA ASP A 85 -4.45 20.69 -16.48
C ASP A 85 -4.11 19.45 -15.64
N VAL A 86 -4.90 18.39 -15.75
CA VAL A 86 -4.63 17.11 -15.07
C VAL A 86 -3.29 16.52 -15.55
N ASN A 87 -2.93 16.73 -16.82
CA ASN A 87 -1.70 16.19 -17.38
C ASN A 87 -0.44 16.87 -16.81
N THR A 88 -0.52 18.16 -16.52
CA THR A 88 0.63 18.94 -16.03
C THR A 88 0.77 18.89 -14.51
N LYS A 89 -0.35 18.86 -13.78
CA LYS A 89 -0.36 18.89 -12.31
C LYS A 89 -0.43 17.49 -11.70
N ILE A 90 -1.45 16.72 -12.07
CA ILE A 90 -1.77 15.44 -11.41
C ILE A 90 -0.89 14.31 -11.93
N LEU A 91 -0.78 14.15 -13.26
CA LEU A 91 0.03 13.07 -13.82
C LEU A 91 1.53 13.21 -13.48
N LYS A 92 2.01 14.45 -13.31
CA LYS A 92 3.37 14.70 -12.82
C LYS A 92 3.55 14.20 -11.39
N SER A 93 2.63 14.52 -10.49
CA SER A 93 2.70 14.01 -9.10
C SER A 93 2.66 12.48 -9.04
N LEU A 94 1.82 11.84 -9.87
CA LEU A 94 1.79 10.37 -9.97
C LEU A 94 3.11 9.77 -10.48
N GLN A 95 3.83 10.46 -11.36
CA GLN A 95 5.16 10.03 -11.80
C GLN A 95 6.18 10.11 -10.66
N GLU A 96 6.09 11.12 -9.79
CA GLU A 96 6.94 11.24 -8.61
C GLU A 96 6.66 10.10 -7.63
N SER A 97 5.39 9.78 -7.37
CA SER A 97 5.00 8.61 -6.56
C SER A 97 5.50 7.29 -7.14
N ILE A 98 5.41 7.10 -8.46
CA ILE A 98 5.97 5.90 -9.13
C ILE A 98 7.47 5.79 -8.89
N ARG A 99 8.23 6.87 -9.14
CA ARG A 99 9.69 6.86 -8.95
C ARG A 99 10.07 6.53 -7.52
N TYR A 100 9.34 7.08 -6.55
CA TYR A 100 9.54 6.79 -5.14
C TYR A 100 9.41 5.29 -4.85
N TYR A 101 8.32 4.65 -5.28
CA TYR A 101 8.14 3.21 -5.05
C TYR A 101 9.10 2.35 -5.87
N GLU A 102 9.47 2.74 -7.10
CA GLU A 102 10.51 2.05 -7.88
C GLU A 102 11.86 2.05 -7.16
N ASN A 103 12.27 3.18 -6.60
CA ASN A 103 13.49 3.30 -5.82
C ASN A 103 13.43 2.38 -4.57
N MET A 104 12.28 2.33 -3.89
CA MET A 104 12.08 1.45 -2.75
C MET A 104 12.21 -0.04 -3.13
N THR A 105 11.61 -0.47 -4.26
CA THR A 105 11.78 -1.86 -4.75
C THR A 105 13.22 -2.19 -5.12
N THR A 106 13.99 -1.22 -5.64
CA THR A 106 15.37 -1.43 -6.06
C THR A 106 16.30 -1.55 -4.85
N ALA A 107 16.11 -0.69 -3.85
CA ALA A 107 16.85 -0.75 -2.59
C ALA A 107 16.65 -2.09 -1.88
N SER A 108 15.41 -2.58 -1.77
CA SER A 108 15.11 -3.86 -1.13
C SER A 108 15.65 -5.10 -1.88
N LYS A 109 15.97 -4.99 -3.18
CA LYS A 109 16.63 -6.06 -3.94
C LYS A 109 18.13 -6.10 -3.66
N HIS A 110 18.76 -4.93 -3.52
CA HIS A 110 20.20 -4.81 -3.31
C HIS A 110 20.64 -5.24 -1.90
N GLU A 111 19.74 -5.15 -0.91
CA GLU A 111 19.96 -5.67 0.45
C GLU A 111 19.93 -7.21 0.52
N ASN A 112 19.16 -7.87 -0.36
CA ASN A 112 19.06 -9.34 -0.39
C ASN A 112 20.18 -10.03 -1.19
N ASP A 113 20.96 -9.29 -2.00
CA ASP A 113 22.05 -9.82 -2.84
C ASP A 113 23.45 -9.69 -2.18
N GLY A 114 23.50 -9.20 -0.93
CA GLY A 114 24.74 -8.83 -0.22
C GLY A 114 25.28 -9.82 0.82
N THR A 115 24.64 -10.98 1.04
CA THR A 115 25.19 -12.03 1.93
C THR A 115 25.89 -13.12 1.13
N ASP A 116 27.20 -12.92 0.88
CA ASP A 116 28.15 -13.95 0.48
C ASP A 116 28.27 -15.01 1.60
N VAL A 117 27.68 -16.18 1.37
CA VAL A 117 27.96 -17.39 2.15
C VAL A 117 28.93 -18.25 1.33
N SER A 118 30.19 -18.25 1.75
CA SER A 118 31.18 -19.25 1.33
C SER A 118 30.84 -20.63 1.92
N PRO A 119 31.06 -21.74 1.19
CA PRO A 119 30.52 -23.04 1.54
C PRO A 119 31.41 -23.77 2.56
N THR A 120 30.80 -24.43 3.54
CA THR A 120 31.44 -25.60 4.16
C THR A 120 30.39 -26.64 4.52
N ASP A 121 30.43 -27.75 3.78
CA ASP A 121 29.76 -29.01 4.06
C ASP A 121 29.99 -29.49 5.49
N LYS A 122 28.92 -29.89 6.19
CA LYS A 122 28.81 -31.19 6.88
C LYS A 122 27.35 -31.66 6.96
N LYS A 123 27.18 -32.95 6.66
CA LYS A 123 25.97 -33.77 6.57
C LYS A 123 25.24 -34.02 7.90
N GLU A 124 24.00 -34.49 7.73
CA GLU A 124 23.26 -35.53 8.47
C GLU A 124 22.09 -35.13 9.41
N THR A 125 20.88 -35.25 8.84
CA THR A 125 19.71 -36.09 9.24
C THR A 125 19.14 -36.04 10.67
N GLN A 126 17.88 -35.59 10.82
CA GLN A 126 16.68 -36.39 11.23
C GLN A 126 15.55 -35.56 11.88
N LYS A 127 14.31 -35.89 11.45
CA LYS A 127 13.02 -36.00 12.19
C LYS A 127 12.15 -34.77 12.54
N GLU A 128 11.03 -34.73 11.81
CA GLU A 128 9.62 -34.51 12.18
C GLU A 128 9.22 -34.11 13.62
N ALA A 129 8.37 -33.05 13.62
CA ALA A 129 7.02 -32.96 14.20
C ALA A 129 6.79 -32.78 15.72
N HIS A 130 6.37 -31.54 16.02
CA HIS A 130 5.11 -31.15 16.67
C HIS A 130 4.92 -31.41 18.17
N LYS A 131 4.93 -30.31 18.95
CA LYS A 131 4.16 -30.21 20.19
C LYS A 131 3.61 -28.79 20.35
N GLU A 132 2.28 -28.71 20.44
CA GLU A 132 1.51 -27.50 20.75
C GLU A 132 1.95 -26.84 22.06
N SER A 133 1.86 -25.52 22.13
CA SER A 133 1.37 -24.87 23.35
C SER A 133 0.73 -23.50 23.05
N LYS A 134 -0.43 -23.31 23.67
CA LYS A 134 -1.28 -22.12 23.68
C LYS A 134 -0.66 -21.00 24.51
N ALA A 135 -0.88 -19.75 24.12
CA ALA A 135 -1.09 -18.65 25.06
C ALA A 135 -1.88 -17.51 24.40
N ALA A 136 -3.02 -17.18 25.01
CA ALA A 136 -3.84 -16.04 24.67
C ALA A 136 -3.20 -14.74 25.19
N ALA A 137 -3.16 -13.71 24.36
CA ALA A 137 -2.84 -12.34 24.79
C ALA A 137 -3.95 -11.39 24.36
N LYS A 138 -4.69 -10.88 25.35
CA LYS A 138 -5.57 -9.72 25.23
C LYS A 138 -4.71 -8.50 24.97
N THR A 139 -4.95 -7.78 23.88
CA THR A 139 -4.41 -6.44 23.68
C THR A 139 -5.55 -5.47 23.41
N THR A 140 -5.60 -4.47 24.27
CA THR A 140 -6.50 -3.32 24.33
C THR A 140 -6.45 -2.48 23.06
N VAL A 141 -7.62 -2.12 22.54
CA VAL A 141 -7.79 -1.18 21.41
C VAL A 141 -7.40 0.22 21.87
N SER A 142 -6.35 0.79 21.28
CA SER A 142 -6.03 2.21 21.43
C SER A 142 -6.78 3.01 20.37
N ALA A 143 -7.42 4.11 20.78
CA ALA A 143 -8.25 4.94 19.92
C ALA A 143 -7.44 5.75 18.89
N VAL A 144 -7.97 5.83 17.67
CA VAL A 144 -7.40 6.58 16.54
C VAL A 144 -7.51 8.10 16.80
N PRO A 145 -6.41 8.87 16.69
CA PRO A 145 -6.48 10.33 16.80
C PRO A 145 -7.06 10.97 15.54
N LYS A 146 -7.97 11.94 15.71
CA LYS A 146 -8.56 12.73 14.62
C LYS A 146 -7.54 13.72 14.08
N ILE A 147 -7.26 13.64 12.78
CA ILE A 147 -6.45 14.62 12.05
C ILE A 147 -7.32 15.87 11.79
N VAL A 148 -6.99 16.99 12.45
CA VAL A 148 -7.59 18.29 12.17
C VAL A 148 -6.76 18.97 11.09
N VAL A 149 -7.32 19.09 9.89
CA VAL A 149 -6.72 19.88 8.80
C VAL A 149 -7.05 21.35 9.05
N SER A 150 -6.08 22.13 9.51
CA SER A 150 -6.22 23.58 9.60
C SER A 150 -6.02 24.19 8.21
N LEU A 151 -7.09 24.75 7.65
CA LEU A 151 -7.02 25.53 6.42
C LEU A 151 -6.45 26.93 6.77
N PRO A 152 -5.45 27.45 6.02
CA PRO A 152 -4.98 28.81 6.21
C PRO A 152 -6.11 29.80 5.86
N ASN A 153 -6.47 30.64 6.83
CA ASN A 153 -7.44 31.71 6.65
C ASN A 153 -7.04 32.58 5.46
N GLY A 154 -7.91 32.64 4.46
CA GLY A 154 -7.77 33.54 3.33
C GLY A 154 -7.86 34.98 3.81
N THR A 155 -6.82 35.75 3.50
CA THR A 155 -6.84 37.21 3.56
C THR A 155 -7.82 37.71 2.49
N MET A 156 -8.86 38.42 2.91
CA MET A 156 -9.53 39.41 2.06
C MET A 156 -8.99 40.79 2.42
#